data_AF-A0A2T3J1S6-F1
#
_entry.id   AF-A0A2T3J1S6-F1
#
_cell.length_a   1.000
_cell.length_b   1.000
_cell.length_c   1.000
_cell.angle_alpha   90.00
_cell.angle_beta   90.00
_cell.angle_gamma   90.00
#
_symmetry.space_group_name_H-M   'P 1'
#
loop_
_entity.id
_entity.type
_entity.pdbx_description
1 polymer ?
#
loop_
_entity_poly.entity_id
_entity_poly.type
_entity_poly.pdbx_seq_one_letter_code
_entity_poly.pdbx_strand_id
1 'polypeptide(L)'
;MTTLRRIGFITLAASLLSACTPKQHQPITTGISFITQAPEYLLAASNDQVSREGKPQKYVSRKTEHWLNHQYRVAARKAVDNNAAYIAFYSDQQYDKPILTPAFSYVTAISDLTVDPSNNERNNRLELGTAANHAVLASNIDFGTAQVGSNLYAYNPNKARADAFEQQESNESITYLSLIRQTHSGQDAPLAHDLALLAHSVDRLATQGNNKIVLLNQYDAQYNTLITNHIKGLDVIISAGTSSYIEMNNYTCLATFEQTQENWQTLFMTFDSKGKIIQCQF
;
A
#
# COMPACT_ATOMS: atom_id res chain seq x y z
N MET A 1 -53.15 44.63 -25.08
CA MET A 1 -51.77 44.69 -24.53
C MET A 1 -51.94 44.88 -23.02
N THR A 2 -51.48 44.09 -22.06
CA THR A 2 -50.39 43.09 -21.93
C THR A 2 -50.53 42.45 -20.53
N THR A 3 -50.96 41.19 -20.40
CA THR A 3 -51.01 40.47 -19.10
C THR A 3 -50.69 38.98 -19.24
N LEU A 4 -49.73 38.64 -20.10
CA LEU A 4 -49.30 37.26 -20.35
C LEU A 4 -47.76 37.16 -20.39
N ARG A 5 -47.07 37.54 -19.31
CA ARG A 5 -45.59 37.42 -19.26
C ARG A 5 -44.97 37.09 -17.89
N ARG A 6 -45.75 36.76 -16.87
CA ARG A 6 -45.20 36.52 -15.51
C ARG A 6 -45.21 35.07 -15.02
N ILE A 7 -45.82 34.12 -15.74
CA ILE A 7 -45.90 32.72 -15.27
C ILE A 7 -44.77 31.85 -15.83
N GLY A 8 -44.06 32.28 -16.88
CA GLY A 8 -43.00 31.49 -17.54
C GLY A 8 -41.62 31.49 -16.85
N PHE A 9 -41.41 32.29 -15.80
CA PHE A 9 -40.09 32.41 -15.15
C PHE A 9 -39.92 31.57 -13.88
N ILE A 10 -41.00 31.05 -13.28
CA ILE A 10 -40.91 30.29 -12.03
C ILE A 10 -40.54 28.81 -12.28
N THR A 11 -40.90 28.25 -13.44
CA THR A 11 -40.60 26.85 -13.79
C THR A 11 -39.14 26.61 -14.23
N LEU A 12 -38.43 27.63 -14.71
CA LEU A 12 -37.01 27.54 -15.08
C LEU A 12 -36.06 27.58 -13.87
N ALA A 13 -36.45 28.26 -12.78
CA ALA A 13 -35.66 28.29 -11.55
C ALA A 13 -35.71 26.95 -10.79
N ALA A 14 -36.84 26.25 -10.82
CA ALA A 14 -36.98 24.93 -10.19
C ALA A 14 -36.19 23.82 -10.89
N SER A 15 -35.99 23.94 -12.21
CA SER A 15 -35.23 22.95 -13.01
C SER A 15 -33.72 23.19 -13.00
N LEU A 16 -33.25 24.37 -12.57
CA LEU A 16 -31.83 24.65 -12.32
C LEU A 16 -31.36 24.19 -10.93
N LEU A 17 -32.28 24.02 -9.97
CA LEU A 17 -31.97 23.52 -8.62
C LEU A 17 -31.91 21.98 -8.54
N SER A 18 -32.47 21.26 -9.52
CA SER A 18 -32.35 19.79 -9.61
C SER A 18 -31.05 19.29 -10.23
N ALA A 19 -30.18 20.18 -10.71
CA ALA A 19 -28.85 19.84 -11.24
C ALA A 19 -27.76 19.72 -10.15
N CYS A 20 -28.13 19.96 -8.89
CA CYS A 20 -27.25 19.81 -7.73
C CYS A 20 -27.79 18.79 -6.72
N THR A 21 -28.39 17.70 -7.17
CA THR A 21 -28.51 16.52 -6.30
C THR A 21 -27.10 16.02 -6.01
N PRO A 22 -26.64 16.03 -4.74
CA PRO A 22 -25.32 15.50 -4.42
C PRO A 22 -25.26 14.07 -4.94
N LYS A 23 -24.25 13.76 -5.77
CA LYS A 23 -24.03 12.39 -6.26
C LYS A 23 -24.06 11.49 -5.03
N GLN A 24 -24.98 10.53 -5.04
CA GLN A 24 -25.13 9.60 -3.93
C GLN A 24 -23.82 8.83 -3.81
N HIS A 25 -23.02 9.14 -2.79
CA HIS A 25 -21.73 8.49 -2.56
C HIS A 25 -21.99 6.99 -2.40
N GLN A 26 -21.44 6.21 -3.33
CA GLN A 26 -21.51 4.75 -3.29
C GLN A 26 -20.36 4.23 -2.43
N PRO A 27 -20.56 3.13 -1.70
CA PRO A 27 -19.46 2.43 -1.07
C PRO A 27 -18.37 2.10 -2.09
N ILE A 28 -17.11 2.24 -1.69
CA ILE A 28 -15.97 1.85 -2.53
C ILE A 28 -15.35 0.58 -1.97
N THR A 29 -15.06 -0.38 -2.86
CA THR A 29 -14.37 -1.62 -2.50
C THR A 29 -12.98 -1.62 -3.12
N THR A 30 -11.95 -1.86 -2.31
CA THR A 30 -10.57 -2.02 -2.76
C THR A 30 -10.01 -3.35 -2.30
N GLY A 31 -9.25 -4.00 -3.18
CA GLY A 31 -8.43 -5.16 -2.89
C GLY A 31 -6.98 -4.75 -2.70
N ILE A 32 -6.41 -5.07 -1.55
CA ILE A 32 -5.00 -4.82 -1.23
C ILE A 32 -4.29 -6.17 -1.12
N SER A 33 -3.27 -6.38 -1.94
CA SER A 33 -2.32 -7.47 -1.69
C SER A 33 -1.02 -6.91 -1.14
N PHE A 34 -0.47 -7.53 -0.10
CA PHE A 34 0.81 -7.11 0.46
C PHE A 34 1.72 -8.31 0.67
N ILE A 35 2.89 -8.26 0.04
CA ILE A 35 3.98 -9.17 0.38
C ILE A 35 4.90 -8.50 1.39
N THR A 36 5.11 -9.18 2.50
CA THR A 36 6.02 -8.76 3.56
C THR A 36 7.35 -9.51 3.52
N GLN A 37 7.39 -10.67 2.85
CA GLN A 37 8.59 -11.48 2.67
C GLN A 37 8.59 -12.18 1.31
N ALA A 38 9.70 -12.08 0.58
CA ALA A 38 9.84 -12.73 -0.73
C ALA A 38 10.39 -14.16 -0.58
N PRO A 39 9.91 -15.13 -1.39
CA PRO A 39 10.37 -16.51 -1.30
C PRO A 39 11.87 -16.69 -1.50
N GLU A 40 12.49 -17.55 -0.68
CA GLU A 40 13.94 -17.77 -0.70
C GLU A 40 14.45 -18.32 -2.04
N TYR A 41 13.63 -19.05 -2.81
CA TYR A 41 14.03 -19.60 -4.12
C TYR A 41 14.35 -18.53 -5.17
N LEU A 42 13.96 -17.27 -4.91
CA LEU A 42 14.28 -16.12 -5.77
C LEU A 42 15.73 -15.64 -5.56
N LEU A 43 16.38 -16.04 -4.47
CA LEU A 43 17.77 -15.71 -4.17
C LEU A 43 18.72 -16.52 -5.06
N ALA A 44 19.78 -15.86 -5.54
CA ALA A 44 20.89 -16.54 -6.19
C ALA A 44 21.77 -17.21 -5.13
N ALA A 45 22.03 -18.51 -5.27
CA ALA A 45 23.20 -19.09 -4.64
C ALA A 45 24.43 -18.42 -5.27
N SER A 46 25.29 -17.82 -4.44
CA SER A 46 26.59 -17.34 -4.89
C SER A 46 27.34 -18.54 -5.49
N ASN A 47 27.68 -18.49 -6.78
CA ASN A 47 28.43 -19.55 -7.46
C ASN A 47 29.88 -19.72 -6.92
N ASP A 48 30.32 -18.89 -5.98
CA ASP A 48 31.53 -19.19 -5.21
C ASP A 48 31.23 -20.32 -4.22
N GLN A 49 31.78 -21.51 -4.47
CA GLN A 49 31.81 -22.67 -3.56
C GLN A 49 32.64 -22.43 -2.27
N VAL A 50 32.52 -21.26 -1.67
CA VAL A 50 32.97 -20.98 -0.32
C VAL A 50 31.81 -20.31 0.40
N SER A 51 30.82 -21.12 0.77
CA SER A 51 29.86 -20.81 1.82
C SER A 51 30.60 -20.76 3.15
N ARG A 52 31.34 -19.67 3.37
CA ARG A 52 31.68 -19.19 4.71
C ARG A 52 30.65 -18.13 5.07
N GLU A 53 30.10 -18.28 6.26
CA GLU A 53 29.11 -17.43 6.92
C GLU A 53 29.31 -15.94 6.55
N GLY A 54 28.25 -15.28 6.07
CA GLY A 54 28.18 -13.81 6.00
C GLY A 54 28.27 -13.14 4.62
N LYS A 55 28.26 -13.85 3.47
CA LYS A 55 28.12 -13.17 2.17
C LYS A 55 26.65 -12.77 1.89
N PRO A 56 26.38 -11.53 1.43
CA PRO A 56 25.03 -11.05 1.15
C PRO A 56 24.39 -11.83 -0.01
N GLN A 57 23.19 -12.36 0.21
CA GLN A 57 22.38 -12.98 -0.85
C GLN A 57 21.74 -11.89 -1.71
N LYS A 58 21.54 -12.18 -3.01
CA LYS A 58 20.95 -11.24 -3.97
C LYS A 58 19.79 -11.89 -4.71
N TYR A 59 18.69 -11.18 -4.85
CA TYR A 59 17.57 -11.58 -5.70
C TYR A 59 17.95 -11.64 -7.18
N VAL A 60 17.57 -12.73 -7.85
CA VAL A 60 17.70 -12.86 -9.31
C VAL A 60 16.63 -12.00 -9.96
N SER A 61 17.02 -10.89 -10.59
CA SER A 61 16.10 -9.87 -11.16
C SER A 61 14.98 -10.48 -12.00
N ARG A 62 15.33 -11.34 -12.97
CA ARG A 62 14.35 -11.93 -13.88
C ARG A 62 13.37 -12.89 -13.19
N LYS A 63 13.85 -13.70 -12.22
CA LYS A 63 12.97 -14.59 -11.44
C LYS A 63 12.01 -13.78 -10.58
N THR A 64 12.53 -12.74 -9.93
CA THR A 64 11.79 -11.82 -9.07
C THR A 64 10.70 -11.12 -9.86
N GLU A 65 11.04 -10.57 -11.02
CA GLU A 65 10.10 -9.90 -11.91
C GLU A 65 8.99 -10.85 -12.39
N HIS A 66 9.35 -12.04 -12.89
CA HIS A 66 8.35 -13.02 -13.31
C HIS A 66 7.41 -13.43 -12.16
N TRP A 67 7.94 -13.58 -10.94
CA TRP A 67 7.14 -13.90 -9.77
C TRP A 67 6.21 -12.74 -9.37
N LEU A 68 6.71 -11.50 -9.25
CA LEU A 68 5.88 -10.32 -8.97
C LEU A 68 4.75 -10.17 -10.02
N ASN A 69 5.06 -10.37 -11.31
CA ASN A 69 4.09 -10.22 -12.40
C ASN A 69 3.05 -11.33 -12.41
N HIS A 70 3.45 -12.55 -12.06
CA HIS A 70 2.50 -13.64 -11.89
C HIS A 70 1.50 -13.31 -10.79
N GLN A 71 2.00 -12.92 -9.63
CA GLN A 71 1.19 -12.72 -8.46
C GLN A 71 0.28 -11.49 -8.57
N TYR A 72 0.79 -10.38 -9.11
CA TYR A 72 -0.01 -9.19 -9.42
C TYR A 72 -1.21 -9.54 -10.31
N ARG A 73 -0.98 -10.31 -11.39
CA ARG A 73 -2.06 -10.73 -12.31
C ARG A 73 -3.06 -11.69 -11.68
N VAL A 74 -2.66 -12.49 -10.70
CA VAL A 74 -3.58 -13.38 -9.98
C VAL A 74 -4.49 -12.55 -9.09
N ALA A 75 -3.92 -11.64 -8.30
CA ALA A 75 -4.69 -10.81 -7.38
C ALA A 75 -5.53 -9.75 -8.09
N ALA A 76 -5.04 -9.12 -9.17
CA ALA A 76 -5.83 -8.21 -9.99
C ALA A 76 -7.08 -8.90 -10.59
N ARG A 77 -6.96 -10.17 -11.02
CA ARG A 77 -8.12 -10.96 -11.47
C ARG A 77 -9.14 -11.18 -10.36
N LYS A 78 -8.69 -11.54 -9.16
CA LYS A 78 -9.58 -11.67 -7.99
C LYS A 78 -10.30 -10.36 -7.67
N ALA A 79 -9.65 -9.21 -7.84
CA ALA A 79 -10.28 -7.91 -7.61
C ALA A 79 -11.39 -7.62 -8.64
N VAL A 80 -11.17 -7.94 -9.91
CA VAL A 80 -12.21 -7.87 -10.95
C VAL A 80 -13.40 -8.77 -10.59
N ASP A 81 -13.16 -10.01 -10.16
CA ASP A 81 -14.23 -10.94 -9.76
C ASP A 81 -15.06 -10.43 -8.57
N ASN A 82 -14.47 -9.56 -7.73
CA ASN A 82 -15.11 -8.93 -6.58
C ASN A 82 -15.61 -7.49 -6.85
N ASN A 83 -15.55 -7.03 -8.10
CA ASN A 83 -15.88 -5.65 -8.50
C ASN A 83 -15.18 -4.60 -7.62
N ALA A 84 -13.90 -4.83 -7.34
CA ALA A 84 -13.07 -4.00 -6.50
C ALA A 84 -11.94 -3.33 -7.29
N ALA A 85 -11.56 -2.12 -6.87
CA ALA A 85 -10.28 -1.54 -7.22
C ALA A 85 -9.13 -2.41 -6.71
N TYR A 86 -7.91 -2.19 -7.21
CA TYR A 86 -6.79 -3.04 -6.85
C TYR A 86 -5.48 -2.29 -6.71
N ILE A 87 -4.72 -2.64 -5.66
CA ILE A 87 -3.34 -2.23 -5.48
C ILE A 87 -2.54 -3.38 -4.86
N ALA A 88 -1.28 -3.49 -5.26
CA ALA A 88 -0.35 -4.41 -4.63
C ALA A 88 0.81 -3.67 -4.01
N PHE A 89 1.29 -4.19 -2.89
CA PHE A 89 2.50 -3.75 -2.24
C PHE A 89 3.43 -4.92 -2.08
N TYR A 90 4.72 -4.63 -2.14
CA TYR A 90 5.73 -5.61 -1.79
C TYR A 90 6.86 -4.97 -1.03
N SER A 91 7.38 -5.74 -0.08
CA SER A 91 8.59 -5.44 0.65
C SER A 91 9.23 -6.78 1.04
N ASP A 92 10.54 -6.78 1.18
CA ASP A 92 11.25 -7.90 1.79
C ASP A 92 12.40 -7.35 2.62
N GLN A 93 12.23 -7.46 3.94
CA GLN A 93 13.24 -7.07 4.92
C GLN A 93 13.66 -8.32 5.69
N GLN A 94 14.79 -8.91 5.30
CA GLN A 94 15.44 -9.91 6.13
C GLN A 94 16.16 -9.23 7.28
N TYR A 95 15.67 -9.47 8.49
CA TYR A 95 16.17 -8.84 9.72
C TYR A 95 17.57 -9.32 10.12
N ASP A 96 17.92 -10.55 9.75
CA ASP A 96 19.19 -11.20 10.09
C ASP A 96 20.28 -10.97 9.02
N LYS A 97 19.91 -10.51 7.81
CA LYS A 97 20.82 -10.36 6.68
C LYS A 97 20.51 -9.09 5.90
N PRO A 98 21.47 -8.16 5.75
CA PRO A 98 21.28 -7.03 4.86
C PRO A 98 21.16 -7.52 3.41
N ILE A 99 19.95 -7.52 2.86
CA ILE A 99 19.74 -7.73 1.43
C ILE A 99 20.01 -6.40 0.73
N LEU A 100 21.21 -6.27 0.18
CA LEU A 100 21.57 -5.17 -0.72
C LEU A 100 20.88 -5.33 -2.07
N THR A 101 19.55 -5.10 -2.14
CA THR A 101 18.86 -5.03 -3.44
C THR A 101 17.93 -3.84 -3.60
N PRO A 102 17.98 -3.16 -4.76
CA PRO A 102 17.06 -2.05 -5.08
C PRO A 102 15.61 -2.48 -5.29
N ALA A 103 15.34 -3.79 -5.35
CA ALA A 103 14.01 -4.33 -5.56
C ALA A 103 13.16 -4.17 -4.29
N PHE A 104 13.66 -4.61 -3.12
CA PHE A 104 12.83 -4.84 -1.94
C PHE A 104 13.13 -3.98 -0.69
N SER A 105 14.02 -3.00 -0.80
CA SER A 105 14.53 -2.25 0.36
C SER A 105 13.46 -1.55 1.22
N TYR A 106 12.33 -1.17 0.62
CA TYR A 106 11.20 -0.51 1.27
C TYR A 106 9.87 -1.02 0.68
N VAL A 107 8.76 -0.62 1.28
CA VAL A 107 7.42 -0.90 0.77
C VAL A 107 7.25 -0.20 -0.59
N THR A 108 7.07 -0.99 -1.65
CA THR A 108 6.88 -0.47 -3.00
C THR A 108 5.46 -0.73 -3.48
N ALA A 109 4.79 0.29 -3.98
CA ALA A 109 3.46 0.19 -4.58
C ALA A 109 3.53 -0.25 -6.04
N ILE A 110 2.61 -1.12 -6.44
CA ILE A 110 2.35 -1.54 -7.81
C ILE A 110 0.88 -1.24 -8.09
N SER A 111 0.62 -0.45 -9.13
CA SER A 111 -0.73 -0.09 -9.58
C SER A 111 -0.85 -0.16 -11.10
N ASP A 112 -2.07 -0.25 -11.61
CA ASP A 112 -2.30 -0.26 -13.07
C ASP A 112 -1.84 1.05 -13.74
N LEU A 113 -1.77 2.16 -13.00
CA LEU A 113 -1.28 3.46 -13.47
C LEU A 113 0.24 3.48 -13.74
N THR A 114 0.99 2.52 -13.20
CA THR A 114 2.44 2.39 -13.46
C THR A 114 2.77 1.51 -14.67
N VAL A 115 1.75 1.00 -15.37
CA VAL A 115 1.90 0.24 -16.62
C VAL A 115 1.87 1.21 -17.79
N ASP A 116 2.98 1.35 -18.50
CA ASP A 116 3.10 2.27 -19.65
C ASP A 116 2.11 1.90 -20.77
N PRO A 117 1.10 2.75 -21.06
CA PRO A 117 0.12 2.48 -22.11
C PRO A 117 0.70 2.58 -23.54
N SER A 118 1.94 3.06 -23.70
CA SER A 118 2.60 3.15 -25.01
C SER A 118 3.14 1.80 -25.51
N ASN A 119 3.21 0.77 -24.64
CA ASN A 119 3.65 -0.59 -25.02
C ASN A 119 2.51 -1.44 -25.62
N ASN A 120 1.65 -0.80 -26.41
CA ASN A 120 0.43 -1.35 -27.00
C ASN A 120 0.67 -2.18 -28.28
N GLU A 121 1.90 -2.61 -28.56
CA GLU A 121 2.19 -3.44 -29.72
C GLU A 121 2.55 -4.89 -29.34
N ARG A 122 1.52 -5.74 -29.44
CA ARG A 122 1.58 -7.10 -29.99
C ARG A 122 2.11 -8.28 -29.16
N ASN A 123 2.30 -8.17 -27.85
CA ASN A 123 2.40 -9.39 -27.02
C ASN A 123 1.75 -9.16 -25.64
N ASN A 124 0.82 -10.04 -25.26
CA ASN A 124 0.07 -10.07 -23.98
C ASN A 124 0.95 -10.29 -22.72
N ARG A 125 2.06 -9.58 -22.59
CA ARG A 125 2.88 -9.56 -21.38
C ARG A 125 2.88 -8.16 -20.81
N LEU A 126 2.05 -7.95 -19.78
CA LEU A 126 2.40 -7.00 -18.72
C LEU A 126 3.77 -7.42 -18.17
N GLU A 127 4.83 -6.85 -18.72
CA GLU A 127 6.14 -6.85 -18.07
C GLU A 127 6.09 -5.69 -17.08
N LEU A 128 5.58 -5.97 -15.87
CA LEU A 128 5.89 -5.16 -14.71
C LEU A 128 7.40 -5.29 -14.56
N GLY A 129 8.16 -4.35 -15.11
CA GLY A 129 9.55 -4.23 -14.74
C GLY A 129 9.62 -3.98 -13.22
N THR A 130 10.76 -4.23 -12.61
CA THR A 130 11.11 -3.62 -11.30
C THR A 130 11.34 -2.11 -11.46
N ALA A 131 10.47 -1.46 -12.22
CA ALA A 131 10.67 -0.20 -12.90
C ALA A 131 10.92 0.94 -11.90
N ALA A 132 11.74 1.89 -12.36
CA ALA A 132 12.00 3.18 -11.74
C ALA A 132 10.72 3.97 -11.37
N ASN A 133 9.57 3.60 -11.95
CA ASN A 133 8.31 4.36 -11.82
C ASN A 133 7.43 3.93 -10.63
N HIS A 134 7.81 2.89 -9.88
CA HIS A 134 7.04 2.47 -8.71
C HIS A 134 7.35 3.35 -7.50
N ALA A 135 6.31 3.87 -6.86
CA ALA A 135 6.46 4.68 -5.66
C ALA A 135 6.97 3.82 -4.50
N VAL A 136 8.01 4.31 -3.83
CA VAL A 136 8.50 3.76 -2.57
C VAL A 136 7.86 4.53 -1.43
N LEU A 137 7.13 3.81 -0.58
CA LEU A 137 6.57 4.31 0.64
C LEU A 137 7.56 4.03 1.77
N ALA A 138 7.91 5.09 2.49
CA ALA A 138 8.76 5.01 3.68
C ALA A 138 8.46 6.20 4.60
N SER A 139 7.26 6.18 5.19
CA SER A 139 6.64 7.34 5.85
C SER A 139 7.31 7.73 7.17
N ASN A 140 8.06 6.82 7.80
CA ASN A 140 8.83 7.05 9.02
C ASN A 140 10.35 7.17 8.79
N ILE A 141 10.82 7.20 7.54
CA ILE A 141 12.26 7.29 7.22
C ILE A 141 12.58 8.67 6.66
N ASP A 142 13.54 9.36 7.29
CA ASP A 142 14.12 10.57 6.72
C ASP A 142 15.33 10.20 5.83
N PHE A 143 15.15 10.28 4.51
CA PHE A 143 16.21 10.05 3.52
C PHE A 143 17.17 11.25 3.39
N GLY A 144 17.46 11.95 4.47
CA GLY A 144 18.50 12.98 4.49
C GLY A 144 19.77 12.46 3.80
N THR A 145 20.48 13.35 3.10
CA THR A 145 21.69 13.06 2.30
C THR A 145 22.86 12.43 3.08
N ALA A 146 22.69 12.12 4.35
CA ALA A 146 23.66 11.49 5.21
C ALA A 146 23.29 10.02 5.46
N GLN A 147 24.06 9.12 4.85
CA GLN A 147 24.23 7.76 5.35
C GLN A 147 24.71 7.86 6.81
N VAL A 148 23.83 7.61 7.78
CA VAL A 148 24.23 7.50 9.18
C VAL A 148 24.56 6.04 9.47
N GLY A 149 25.83 5.69 9.26
CA GLY A 149 26.42 4.41 9.67
C GLY A 149 26.20 3.24 8.70
N SER A 150 26.59 2.04 9.14
CA SER A 150 26.48 0.77 8.41
C SER A 150 25.06 0.19 8.36
N ASN A 151 24.05 0.92 8.83
CA ASN A 151 22.66 0.48 8.80
C ASN A 151 22.12 0.68 7.39
N LEU A 152 21.84 -0.45 6.78
CA LEU A 152 21.88 -0.67 5.36
C LEU A 152 20.46 -0.59 4.83
N TYR A 153 20.01 0.63 4.53
CA TYR A 153 18.80 0.83 3.74
C TYR A 153 19.18 1.48 2.42
N ALA A 154 19.61 0.65 1.47
CA ALA A 154 19.93 1.11 0.14
C ALA A 154 18.65 1.60 -0.55
N TYR A 155 18.41 2.92 -0.49
CA TYR A 155 17.42 3.56 -1.34
C TYR A 155 17.79 3.30 -2.78
N ASN A 156 16.83 2.85 -3.58
CA ASN A 156 17.02 2.80 -5.03
C ASN A 156 16.86 4.23 -5.56
N PRO A 157 17.94 4.92 -5.98
CA PRO A 157 17.85 6.31 -6.43
C PRO A 157 16.97 6.47 -7.67
N ASN A 158 16.65 5.38 -8.36
CA ASN A 158 15.79 5.38 -9.53
C ASN A 158 14.30 5.28 -9.19
N LYS A 159 13.90 5.04 -7.94
CA LYS A 159 12.48 5.01 -7.55
C LYS A 159 12.04 6.38 -7.02
N ALA A 160 10.78 6.75 -7.24
CA ALA A 160 10.21 7.96 -6.64
C ALA A 160 9.81 7.70 -5.18
N ARG A 161 10.24 8.57 -4.26
CA ARG A 161 9.81 8.54 -2.85
C ARG A 161 8.43 9.16 -2.71
N ALA A 162 7.61 8.57 -1.85
CA ALA A 162 6.39 9.16 -1.35
C ALA A 162 6.29 8.99 0.17
N ASP A 163 6.03 10.08 0.90
CA ASP A 163 5.71 10.01 2.34
C ASP A 163 4.35 9.35 2.55
N ALA A 164 3.44 9.52 1.59
CA ALA A 164 2.16 8.84 1.49
C ALA A 164 1.87 8.58 0.01
N PHE A 165 1.29 7.43 -0.31
CA PHE A 165 0.78 7.14 -1.65
C PHE A 165 -0.74 7.30 -1.65
N GLU A 166 -1.28 8.03 -2.62
CA GLU A 166 -2.72 8.22 -2.76
C GLU A 166 -3.21 7.48 -4.01
N GLN A 167 -4.18 6.58 -3.82
CA GLN A 167 -4.90 5.95 -4.91
C GLN A 167 -6.26 6.63 -5.06
N GLN A 168 -6.52 7.16 -6.25
CA GLN A 168 -7.80 7.79 -6.58
C GLN A 168 -8.77 6.72 -7.10
N GLU A 169 -9.92 6.60 -6.44
CA GLU A 169 -10.99 5.65 -6.79
C GLU A 169 -12.29 6.42 -7.01
N SER A 170 -12.64 6.62 -8.29
CA SER A 170 -13.76 7.49 -8.70
C SER A 170 -13.61 8.93 -8.18
N ASN A 171 -14.26 9.27 -7.08
CA ASN A 171 -14.24 10.60 -6.44
C ASN A 171 -13.68 10.56 -5.00
N GLU A 172 -13.13 9.41 -4.60
CA GLU A 172 -12.59 9.18 -3.27
C GLU A 172 -11.09 8.90 -3.38
N SER A 173 -10.35 9.21 -2.32
CA SER A 173 -8.91 8.90 -2.22
C SER A 173 -8.69 7.92 -1.08
N ILE A 174 -7.85 6.93 -1.30
CA ILE A 174 -7.31 6.05 -0.26
C ILE A 174 -5.83 6.39 -0.10
N THR A 175 -5.44 6.77 1.11
CA THR A 175 -4.06 7.10 1.44
C THR A 175 -3.36 5.92 2.09
N TYR A 176 -2.18 5.58 1.60
CA TYR A 176 -1.33 4.53 2.11
C TYR A 176 -0.07 5.12 2.73
N LEU A 177 0.18 4.72 3.98
CA LEU A 177 1.38 5.01 4.74
C LEU A 177 2.17 3.72 4.97
N SER A 178 3.43 3.85 5.33
CA SER A 178 4.28 2.70 5.68
C SER A 178 5.04 2.94 6.98
N LEU A 179 5.05 1.94 7.85
CA LEU A 179 5.90 1.89 9.04
C LEU A 179 7.03 0.90 8.75
N ILE A 180 8.19 1.45 8.42
CA ILE A 180 9.39 0.69 8.10
C ILE A 180 10.09 0.23 9.38
N ARG A 181 10.48 -1.04 9.44
CA ARG A 181 11.21 -1.56 10.61
C ARG A 181 12.65 -1.04 10.60
N GLN A 182 13.02 -0.31 11.65
CA GLN A 182 14.37 0.25 11.84
C GLN A 182 15.22 -0.52 12.86
N THR A 183 14.63 -1.53 13.50
CA THR A 183 15.24 -2.32 14.56
C THR A 183 15.85 -3.61 14.02
N HIS A 184 16.91 -4.09 14.67
CA HIS A 184 17.67 -5.28 14.23
C HIS A 184 17.01 -6.60 14.68
N SER A 185 16.19 -6.60 15.74
CA SER A 185 15.53 -7.81 16.22
C SER A 185 14.07 -7.92 15.73
N GLY A 186 13.67 -9.17 15.48
CA GLY A 186 12.27 -9.56 15.28
C GLY A 186 11.34 -9.13 16.42
N GLN A 187 11.88 -9.03 17.64
CA GLN A 187 11.13 -8.77 18.87
C GLN A 187 11.22 -7.32 19.37
N ASP A 188 11.90 -6.44 18.62
CA ASP A 188 11.98 -5.04 18.99
C ASP A 188 10.70 -4.32 18.58
N ALA A 189 10.12 -3.58 19.53
CA ALA A 189 8.95 -2.76 19.28
C ALA A 189 9.29 -1.57 18.35
N PRO A 190 8.28 -1.01 17.65
CA PRO A 190 8.41 0.25 16.94
C PRO A 190 8.98 1.36 17.83
N LEU A 191 9.92 2.13 17.27
CA LEU A 191 10.50 3.28 17.97
C LEU A 191 9.44 4.36 18.20
N ALA A 192 9.39 4.91 19.42
CA ALA A 192 8.40 5.93 19.78
C ALA A 192 8.46 7.17 18.87
N HIS A 193 9.65 7.55 18.40
CA HIS A 193 9.82 8.66 17.47
C HIS A 193 9.15 8.39 16.11
N ASP A 194 9.28 7.17 15.57
CA ASP A 194 8.66 6.77 14.30
C ASP A 194 7.13 6.81 14.39
N LEU A 195 6.60 6.33 15.52
CA LEU A 195 5.15 6.39 15.78
C LEU A 195 4.66 7.85 15.87
N ALA A 196 5.44 8.75 16.47
CA ALA A 196 5.10 10.17 16.54
C ALA A 196 5.11 10.84 15.16
N LEU A 197 6.10 10.54 14.31
CA LEU A 197 6.15 11.04 12.92
C LEU A 197 4.93 10.60 12.09
N LEU A 198 4.55 9.33 12.24
CA LEU A 198 3.35 8.81 11.58
C LEU A 198 2.07 9.43 12.14
N ALA A 199 1.95 9.61 13.46
CA ALA A 199 0.81 10.29 14.08
C ALA A 199 0.62 11.69 13.51
N HIS A 200 1.70 12.48 13.42
CA HIS A 200 1.65 13.80 12.78
C HIS A 200 1.27 13.75 11.30
N SER A 201 1.71 12.73 10.58
CA SER A 201 1.35 12.54 9.17
C SER A 201 -0.14 12.22 9.01
N VAL A 202 -0.69 11.36 9.87
CA VAL A 202 -2.12 11.03 9.90
C VAL A 202 -2.96 12.25 10.26
N ASP A 203 -2.58 13.00 11.29
CA ASP A 203 -3.27 14.24 11.67
C ASP A 203 -3.30 15.23 10.51
N ARG A 204 -2.17 15.42 9.82
CA ARG A 204 -2.08 16.29 8.64
C ARG A 204 -3.01 15.82 7.53
N LEU A 205 -3.00 14.52 7.20
CA LEU A 205 -3.87 13.94 6.17
C LEU A 205 -5.35 14.15 6.52
N ALA A 206 -5.73 13.95 7.79
CA ALA A 206 -7.08 14.20 8.26
C ALA A 206 -7.48 15.68 8.09
N THR A 207 -6.59 16.64 8.39
CA THR A 207 -6.87 18.06 8.14
C THR A 207 -7.00 18.42 6.66
N GLN A 208 -6.40 17.63 5.77
CA GLN A 208 -6.52 17.75 4.31
C GLN A 208 -7.79 17.08 3.76
N GLY A 209 -8.61 16.45 4.62
CA GLY A 209 -9.85 15.79 4.25
C GLY A 209 -9.68 14.32 3.85
N ASN A 210 -8.49 13.74 3.98
CA ASN A 210 -8.30 12.31 3.78
C ASN A 210 -8.92 11.53 4.96
N ASN A 211 -9.88 10.67 4.65
CA ASN A 211 -10.67 9.92 5.64
C ASN A 211 -10.61 8.39 5.44
N LYS A 212 -9.64 7.92 4.65
CA LYS A 212 -9.37 6.50 4.37
C LYS A 212 -7.86 6.29 4.40
N ILE A 213 -7.34 5.93 5.56
CA ILE A 213 -5.90 5.84 5.80
C ILE A 213 -5.51 4.40 6.16
N VAL A 214 -4.64 3.82 5.33
CA VAL A 214 -4.10 2.47 5.46
C VAL A 214 -2.64 2.54 5.88
N LEU A 215 -2.26 1.83 6.94
CA LEU A 215 -0.88 1.67 7.35
C LEU A 215 -0.35 0.29 6.94
N LEU A 216 0.70 0.28 6.13
CA LEU A 216 1.49 -0.90 5.79
C LEU A 216 2.62 -1.05 6.81
N ASN A 217 2.46 -1.98 7.76
CA ASN A 217 3.34 -2.18 8.90
C ASN A 217 4.29 -3.37 8.66
N GLN A 218 5.61 -3.11 8.76
CA GLN A 218 6.63 -4.17 8.71
C GLN A 218 6.96 -4.78 10.08
N TYR A 219 6.37 -4.27 11.16
CA TYR A 219 6.41 -4.94 12.47
C TYR A 219 5.36 -6.05 12.54
N ASP A 220 5.57 -7.02 13.43
CA ASP A 220 4.63 -8.12 13.63
C ASP A 220 3.30 -7.62 14.23
N ALA A 221 2.22 -8.34 13.94
CA ALA A 221 0.87 -7.98 14.38
C ALA A 221 0.72 -7.81 15.91
N GLN A 222 1.61 -8.40 16.72
CA GLN A 222 1.65 -8.20 18.17
C GLN A 222 1.80 -6.73 18.58
N TYR A 223 2.34 -5.87 17.72
CA TYR A 223 2.51 -4.45 17.98
C TYR A 223 1.31 -3.59 17.53
N ASN A 224 0.24 -4.17 16.96
CA ASN A 224 -0.92 -3.43 16.49
C ASN A 224 -1.58 -2.60 17.61
N THR A 225 -1.63 -3.11 18.85
CA THR A 225 -2.16 -2.36 20.00
C THR A 225 -1.28 -1.15 20.36
N LEU A 226 0.05 -1.32 20.32
CA LEU A 226 0.98 -0.21 20.56
C LEU A 226 0.79 0.89 19.50
N ILE A 227 0.68 0.50 18.23
CA ILE A 227 0.50 1.39 17.09
C ILE A 227 -0.84 2.16 17.20
N THR A 228 -1.96 1.46 17.39
CA THR A 228 -3.30 2.08 17.52
C THR A 228 -3.44 2.95 18.76
N ASN A 229 -2.64 2.73 19.81
CA ASN A 229 -2.59 3.63 20.97
C ASN A 229 -1.89 4.94 20.66
N HIS A 230 -0.83 4.94 19.83
CA HIS A 230 -0.04 6.13 19.50
C HIS A 230 -0.58 6.90 18.29
N ILE A 231 -1.18 6.20 17.32
CA ILE A 231 -1.61 6.77 16.04
C ILE A 231 -3.13 6.64 15.95
N LYS A 232 -3.84 7.77 16.11
CA LYS A 232 -5.29 7.84 15.94
C LYS A 232 -5.64 8.21 14.50
N GLY A 233 -6.78 7.75 14.00
CA GLY A 233 -7.24 8.06 12.64
C GLY A 233 -6.78 7.08 11.56
N LEU A 234 -6.19 5.94 11.94
CA LEU A 234 -5.95 4.82 11.01
C LEU A 234 -7.22 4.00 10.85
N ASP A 235 -7.64 3.78 9.60
CA ASP A 235 -8.77 2.91 9.29
C ASP A 235 -8.31 1.47 9.14
N VAL A 236 -7.10 1.24 8.62
CA VAL A 236 -6.57 -0.10 8.37
C VAL A 236 -5.12 -0.18 8.81
N ILE A 237 -4.75 -1.26 9.49
CA ILE A 237 -3.35 -1.63 9.74
C ILE A 237 -3.14 -3.01 9.14
N ILE A 238 -2.18 -3.09 8.21
CA ILE A 238 -1.78 -4.34 7.57
C ILE A 238 -0.40 -4.71 8.11
N SER A 239 -0.32 -5.81 8.84
CA SER A 239 0.90 -6.32 9.45
C SER A 239 1.27 -7.70 8.89
N ALA A 240 2.51 -8.10 9.13
CA ALA A 240 2.98 -9.44 8.82
C ALA A 240 2.78 -10.39 10.03
N GLY A 241 2.62 -11.69 9.79
CA GLY A 241 2.55 -12.69 10.87
C GLY A 241 2.61 -14.13 10.38
N THR A 242 2.36 -15.08 11.30
CA THR A 242 2.46 -16.54 11.04
C THR A 242 1.23 -17.14 10.39
N SER A 243 0.10 -16.44 10.44
CA SER A 243 -1.17 -16.89 9.86
C SER A 243 -2.03 -15.68 9.55
N SER A 244 -2.84 -15.80 8.51
CA SER A 244 -3.69 -14.70 8.10
C SER A 244 -4.95 -14.61 8.94
N TYR A 245 -5.21 -13.42 9.47
CA TYR A 245 -6.39 -13.16 10.28
C TYR A 245 -6.78 -11.69 10.22
N ILE A 246 -8.03 -11.42 10.55
CA ILE A 246 -8.60 -10.08 10.59
C ILE A 246 -9.28 -9.87 11.94
N GLU A 247 -9.06 -8.71 12.53
CA GLU A 247 -9.72 -8.26 13.74
C GLU A 247 -10.22 -6.82 13.54
N MET A 248 -11.44 -6.52 14.00
CA MET A 248 -11.95 -5.16 14.03
C MET A 248 -11.79 -4.58 15.44
N ASN A 249 -11.02 -3.50 15.57
CA ASN A 249 -10.80 -2.80 16.84
C ASN A 249 -11.23 -1.33 16.70
N ASN A 250 -12.32 -0.94 17.37
CA ASN A 250 -12.82 0.45 17.37
C ASN A 250 -12.92 1.09 15.96
N TYR A 251 -13.47 0.33 15.00
CA TYR A 251 -13.60 0.69 13.57
C TYR A 251 -12.31 0.65 12.74
N THR A 252 -11.16 0.35 13.34
CA THR A 252 -9.93 0.05 12.61
C THR A 252 -9.90 -1.44 12.24
N CYS A 253 -9.67 -1.76 10.98
CA CYS A 253 -9.38 -3.13 10.54
C CYS A 253 -7.91 -3.46 10.78
N LEU A 254 -7.65 -4.47 11.59
CA LEU A 254 -6.32 -5.03 11.83
C LEU A 254 -6.20 -6.31 11.00
N ALA A 255 -5.45 -6.26 9.92
CA ALA A 255 -5.23 -7.40 9.03
C ALA A 255 -3.79 -7.91 9.17
N THR A 256 -3.66 -9.22 9.28
CA THR A 256 -2.36 -9.89 9.31
C THR A 256 -2.22 -10.76 8.07
N PHE A 257 -1.14 -10.56 7.32
CA PHE A 257 -0.78 -11.37 6.16
C PHE A 257 0.27 -12.40 6.56
N GLU A 258 0.02 -13.66 6.22
CA GLU A 258 0.96 -14.74 6.47
C GLU A 258 2.23 -14.58 5.62
N GLN A 259 3.39 -14.55 6.29
CA GLN A 259 4.71 -14.39 5.65
C GLN A 259 5.17 -15.61 4.85
N THR A 260 4.69 -16.81 5.24
CA THR A 260 5.18 -18.09 4.73
C THR A 260 4.44 -18.62 3.51
N GLN A 261 3.35 -17.98 3.08
CA GLN A 261 2.60 -18.47 1.93
C GLN A 261 3.25 -18.07 0.60
N GLU A 262 3.33 -19.02 -0.33
CA GLU A 262 3.80 -18.77 -1.70
C GLU A 262 2.77 -18.02 -2.56
N ASN A 263 1.50 -18.00 -2.15
CA ASN A 263 0.39 -17.38 -2.86
C ASN A 263 -0.02 -16.07 -2.22
N TRP A 264 -0.20 -15.02 -3.03
CA TRP A 264 -0.70 -13.74 -2.52
C TRP A 264 -2.14 -13.88 -2.03
N GLN A 265 -2.33 -13.36 -0.83
CA GLN A 265 -3.63 -13.07 -0.29
C GLN A 265 -4.01 -11.63 -0.63
N THR A 266 -5.31 -11.39 -0.72
CA THR A 266 -5.85 -10.08 -1.02
C THR A 266 -6.86 -9.74 0.05
N LEU A 267 -6.62 -8.66 0.77
CA LEU A 267 -7.58 -8.10 1.71
C LEU A 267 -8.56 -7.23 0.93
N PHE A 268 -9.83 -7.59 0.93
CA PHE A 268 -10.92 -6.79 0.40
C PHE A 268 -11.52 -5.93 1.50
N MET A 269 -11.61 -4.64 1.23
CA MET A 269 -12.16 -3.67 2.17
C MET A 269 -13.18 -2.80 1.48
N THR A 270 -14.31 -2.60 2.15
CA THR A 270 -15.38 -1.73 1.68
C THR A 270 -15.52 -0.56 2.63
N PHE A 271 -15.38 0.66 2.09
CA PHE A 271 -15.60 1.89 2.82
C PHE A 271 -16.98 2.46 2.51
N ASP A 272 -17.66 3.00 3.51
CA ASP A 272 -18.87 3.80 3.32
C ASP A 272 -18.54 5.22 2.82
N SER A 273 -19.59 6.00 2.58
CA SER A 273 -19.50 7.39 2.14
C SER A 273 -18.84 8.35 3.14
N LYS A 274 -18.64 7.93 4.38
CA LYS A 274 -17.97 8.70 5.44
C LYS A 274 -16.51 8.27 5.64
N GLY A 275 -16.03 7.30 4.86
CA GLY A 275 -14.70 6.73 5.01
C GLY A 275 -14.62 5.62 6.07
N LYS A 276 -15.73 5.15 6.62
CA LYS A 276 -15.71 4.07 7.61
C LYS A 276 -15.71 2.71 6.93
N ILE A 277 -14.97 1.77 7.50
CA ILE A 277 -14.95 0.38 7.04
C ILE A 277 -16.26 -0.31 7.42
N ILE A 278 -16.97 -0.84 6.43
CA ILE A 278 -18.17 -1.67 6.61
C ILE A 278 -17.89 -3.15 6.36
N GLN A 279 -16.81 -3.48 5.65
CA GLN A 279 -16.38 -4.85 5.40
C GLN A 279 -14.86 -4.91 5.30
N CYS A 280 -14.26 -5.94 5.90
CA CYS A 280 -12.83 -6.24 5.83
C CYS A 280 -12.65 -7.77 5.85
N GLN A 281 -12.19 -8.37 4.75
CA GLN A 281 -12.11 -9.83 4.60
C GLN A 281 -10.98 -10.26 3.64
N PHE A 282 -10.46 -11.48 3.82
CA PHE A 282 -9.54 -12.14 2.88
C PHE A 282 -10.30 -12.92 1.80
#